data_AF-A0A094AU87-F1
#
_entry.id   AF-A0A094AU87-F1
#
_cell.length_a   1.000
_cell.length_b   1.000
_cell.length_c   1.000
_cell.angle_alpha   90.00
_cell.angle_beta   90.00
_cell.angle_gamma   90.00
#
_symmetry.space_group_name_H-M   'P 1'
#
loop_
_entity.id
_entity.type
_entity.pdbx_description
1 polymer ?
#
loop_
_entity_poly.entity_id
_entity_poly.type
_entity_poly.pdbx_seq_one_letter_code
_entity_poly.pdbx_strand_id
1 'polypeptide(L)'
;HLSHGPHHSSSEHLAAQLTSIFILEFGVIFHSIFIGLTLAVAGEEFVVLYIVLVFHQTFEGLGLGSRLASTPWPASKEWLPWILGALYGISTPLAIAVGLGVRETLSTDGRAMLLVNGVFDSISAGILIYTGLVELMAHEFMFNQEMRRSKLSVVLSAFGCMVLGAGLMALLGKWA
;
A
#
# COMPACT_ATOMS: atom_id res chain seq x y z
N HIS A 1 8.30 1.88 48.54
CA HIS A 1 7.01 2.51 48.23
C HIS A 1 6.94 2.68 46.72
N LEU A 2 6.24 1.76 46.06
CA LEU A 2 5.71 1.77 44.69
C LEU A 2 6.60 2.21 43.52
N SER A 3 7.13 1.21 42.83
CA SER A 3 7.47 1.25 41.40
C SER A 3 6.19 1.45 40.59
N HIS A 4 6.07 2.59 39.90
CA HIS A 4 5.01 2.84 38.91
C HIS A 4 5.58 2.57 37.51
N GLY A 5 4.86 1.72 36.77
CA GLY A 5 5.41 0.87 35.72
C GLY A 5 5.68 1.52 34.35
N PRO A 6 6.53 0.91 33.52
CA PRO A 6 6.78 1.28 32.12
C PRO A 6 5.60 1.04 31.16
N HIS A 7 4.40 0.73 31.66
CA HIS A 7 3.30 0.21 30.85
C HIS A 7 2.68 1.22 29.87
N HIS A 8 2.81 2.53 30.12
CA HIS A 8 2.18 3.56 29.30
C HIS A 8 2.89 3.79 27.95
N SER A 9 4.22 3.73 27.91
CA SER A 9 4.99 4.04 26.70
C SER A 9 4.93 2.92 25.66
N SER A 10 4.84 1.66 26.08
CA SER A 10 4.77 0.53 25.14
C SER A 10 3.41 0.42 24.45
N SER A 11 2.32 0.75 25.16
CA SER A 11 0.97 0.76 24.58
C SER A 11 0.79 1.88 23.56
N GLU A 12 1.35 3.06 23.84
CA GLU A 12 1.30 4.21 22.91
C GLU A 12 2.11 3.92 21.64
N HIS A 13 3.30 3.32 21.77
CA HIS A 13 4.11 2.91 20.62
C HIS A 13 3.41 1.86 19.74
N LEU A 14 2.78 0.85 20.36
CA LEU A 14 2.01 -0.16 19.64
C LEU A 14 0.78 0.45 18.95
N ALA A 15 0.06 1.34 19.63
CA ALA A 15 -1.11 2.00 19.05
C ALA A 15 -0.74 2.86 17.84
N ALA A 16 0.36 3.60 17.90
CA ALA A 16 0.88 4.38 16.77
C ALA A 16 1.24 3.47 15.59
N GLN A 17 1.99 2.39 15.84
CA GLN A 17 2.37 1.43 14.79
C GLN A 17 1.16 0.75 14.14
N LEU A 18 0.15 0.38 14.92
CA LEU A 18 -1.09 -0.19 14.38
C LEU A 18 -1.86 0.85 13.55
N THR A 19 -1.94 2.10 14.01
CA THR A 19 -2.59 3.19 13.29
C THR A 19 -1.94 3.41 11.94
N SER A 20 -0.62 3.46 11.93
CA SER A 20 0.23 3.51 10.75
C SER A 20 -0.06 2.39 9.74
N ILE A 21 -0.15 1.14 10.21
CA ILE A 21 -0.50 -0.02 9.36
C ILE A 21 -1.91 0.11 8.80
N PHE A 22 -2.87 0.57 9.61
CA PHE A 22 -4.24 0.78 9.12
C PHE A 22 -4.33 1.90 8.08
N ILE A 23 -3.55 2.97 8.22
CA ILE A 23 -3.47 4.03 7.21
C ILE A 23 -2.84 3.50 5.92
N LEU A 24 -1.76 2.71 6.03
CA LEU A 24 -1.13 2.03 4.90
C LEU A 24 -2.13 1.11 4.18
N GLU A 25 -2.78 0.22 4.91
CA GLU A 25 -3.76 -0.73 4.39
C GLU A 25 -4.92 0.00 3.69
N PHE A 26 -5.48 1.03 4.35
CA PHE A 26 -6.55 1.83 3.77
C PHE A 26 -6.12 2.49 2.47
N GLY A 27 -4.94 3.12 2.43
CA GLY A 27 -4.42 3.77 1.23
C GLY A 27 -4.24 2.79 0.06
N VAL A 28 -3.68 1.62 0.35
CA VAL A 28 -3.44 0.58 -0.66
C VAL A 28 -4.77 -0.01 -1.18
N ILE A 29 -5.71 -0.34 -0.30
CA ILE A 29 -7.05 -0.83 -0.71
C ILE A 29 -7.76 0.23 -1.54
N PHE A 30 -7.75 1.48 -1.06
CA PHE A 30 -8.45 2.58 -1.70
C PHE A 30 -7.93 2.80 -3.12
N HIS A 31 -6.61 2.80 -3.32
CA HIS A 31 -6.01 2.90 -4.64
C HIS A 31 -6.31 1.68 -5.53
N SER A 32 -6.25 0.48 -4.96
CA SER A 32 -6.52 -0.78 -5.66
C SER A 32 -7.92 -0.83 -6.26
N ILE A 33 -8.89 -0.12 -5.66
CA ILE A 33 -10.24 0.00 -6.22
C ILE A 33 -10.22 0.73 -7.56
N PHE A 34 -9.57 1.90 -7.64
CA PHE A 34 -9.51 2.69 -8.88
C PHE A 34 -8.71 1.99 -9.97
N ILE A 35 -7.61 1.32 -9.59
CA ILE A 35 -6.83 0.47 -10.50
C ILE A 35 -7.73 -0.65 -11.08
N GLY A 36 -8.48 -1.36 -10.24
CA GLY A 36 -9.38 -2.44 -10.69
C GLY A 36 -10.52 -1.95 -11.59
N LEU A 37 -11.09 -0.78 -11.29
CA LEU A 37 -12.11 -0.14 -12.14
C LEU A 37 -11.54 0.27 -13.50
N THR A 38 -10.33 0.85 -13.52
CA THR A 38 -9.64 1.24 -14.76
C THR A 38 -9.40 0.02 -15.66
N LEU A 39 -8.95 -1.09 -15.08
CA LEU A 39 -8.78 -2.33 -15.82
C LEU A 39 -10.11 -2.86 -16.39
N ALA A 40 -11.21 -2.76 -15.65
CA ALA A 40 -12.52 -3.25 -16.10
C ALA A 40 -13.06 -2.51 -17.34
N VAL A 41 -12.65 -1.25 -17.54
CA VAL A 41 -13.05 -0.41 -18.68
C VAL A 41 -11.97 -0.23 -19.74
N ALA A 42 -10.84 -0.96 -19.62
CA ALA A 42 -9.64 -0.82 -20.48
C ALA A 42 -9.84 -1.13 -21.97
N GLY A 43 -10.91 -1.85 -22.35
CA GLY A 43 -11.19 -2.17 -23.75
C GLY A 43 -10.06 -2.98 -24.42
N GLU A 44 -9.48 -2.44 -25.49
CA GLU A 44 -8.43 -3.11 -26.29
C GLU A 44 -7.10 -3.24 -25.53
N GLU A 45 -6.81 -2.32 -24.60
CA GLU A 45 -5.57 -2.32 -23.80
C GLU A 45 -5.62 -3.30 -22.60
N PHE A 46 -6.73 -4.02 -22.43
CA PHE A 46 -6.95 -4.91 -21.29
C PHE A 46 -5.80 -5.89 -21.07
N VAL A 47 -5.30 -6.53 -22.14
CA VAL A 47 -4.25 -7.56 -22.01
C VAL A 47 -2.96 -6.97 -21.48
N VAL A 48 -2.56 -5.80 -22.00
CA VAL A 48 -1.34 -5.11 -21.58
C VAL A 48 -1.48 -4.63 -20.14
N LEU A 49 -2.58 -3.92 -19.84
CA LEU A 49 -2.88 -3.40 -18.50
C LEU A 49 -2.99 -4.53 -17.47
N TYR A 50 -3.60 -5.66 -17.81
CA TYR A 50 -3.72 -6.81 -16.92
C TYR A 50 -2.33 -7.36 -16.54
N ILE A 51 -1.45 -7.57 -17.52
CA ILE A 51 -0.10 -8.08 -17.27
C ILE A 51 0.67 -7.11 -16.36
N VAL A 52 0.64 -5.81 -16.68
CA VAL A 52 1.32 -4.78 -15.88
C VAL A 52 0.79 -4.76 -14.45
N LEU A 53 -0.54 -4.83 -14.29
CA LEU A 53 -1.23 -4.77 -13.01
C LEU A 53 -0.96 -6.02 -12.14
N VAL A 54 -0.81 -7.20 -12.73
CA VAL A 54 -0.37 -8.40 -11.99
C VAL A 54 1.00 -8.18 -11.35
N PHE A 55 1.97 -7.63 -12.09
CA PHE A 55 3.29 -7.34 -11.53
C PHE A 55 3.24 -6.20 -10.49
N HIS A 56 2.49 -5.14 -10.77
CA HIS A 56 2.28 -4.01 -9.88
C HIS A 56 1.71 -4.49 -8.52
N GLN A 57 0.59 -5.22 -8.55
CA GLN A 57 -0.08 -5.75 -7.37
C GLN A 57 0.81 -6.75 -6.63
N THR A 58 1.64 -7.51 -7.34
CA THR A 58 2.60 -8.42 -6.68
C THR A 58 3.64 -7.63 -5.88
N PHE A 59 4.17 -6.54 -6.42
CA PHE A 59 5.18 -5.72 -5.73
C PHE A 59 4.58 -4.93 -4.57
N GLU A 60 3.39 -4.35 -4.75
CA GLU A 60 2.67 -3.69 -3.65
C GLU A 60 2.33 -4.70 -2.53
N GLY A 61 1.84 -5.88 -2.88
CA GLY A 61 1.49 -6.93 -1.94
C GLY A 61 2.69 -7.50 -1.18
N LEU A 62 3.85 -7.60 -1.83
CA LEU A 62 5.10 -7.98 -1.16
C LEU A 62 5.51 -6.92 -0.14
N GLY A 63 5.40 -5.63 -0.50
CA GLY A 63 5.67 -4.51 0.41
C GLY A 63 4.77 -4.54 1.64
N LEU A 64 3.45 -4.63 1.43
CA LEU A 64 2.45 -4.75 2.49
C LEU A 64 2.70 -6.00 3.37
N GLY A 65 2.89 -7.16 2.74
CA GLY A 65 3.14 -8.43 3.43
C GLY A 65 4.38 -8.40 4.30
N SER A 66 5.46 -7.76 3.83
CA SER A 66 6.69 -7.59 4.62
C SER A 66 6.46 -6.75 5.89
N ARG A 67 5.63 -5.70 5.81
CA ARG A 67 5.25 -4.86 6.96
C ARG A 67 4.38 -5.61 7.94
N LEU A 68 3.37 -6.33 7.45
CA LEU A 68 2.50 -7.15 8.28
C LEU A 68 3.31 -8.25 8.99
N ALA A 69 4.26 -8.89 8.31
CA ALA A 69 5.10 -9.93 8.89
C ALA A 69 6.12 -9.42 9.93
N SER A 70 6.62 -8.19 9.75
CA SER A 70 7.66 -7.62 10.64
C SER A 70 7.09 -6.85 11.83
N THR A 71 5.76 -6.70 11.91
CA THR A 71 5.08 -5.99 13.00
C THR A 71 4.96 -6.90 14.23
N PRO A 72 5.32 -6.43 15.44
CA PRO A 72 5.16 -7.19 16.67
C PRO A 72 3.69 -7.21 17.13
N TRP A 73 2.90 -8.14 16.60
CA TRP A 73 1.50 -8.30 16.97
C TRP A 73 1.35 -8.81 18.41
N PRO A 74 0.44 -8.24 19.23
CA PRO A 74 0.12 -8.82 20.53
C PRO A 74 -0.57 -10.17 20.33
N ALA A 75 -0.34 -11.14 21.22
CA ALA A 75 -0.89 -12.52 21.12
C ALA A 75 -2.41 -12.56 20.85
N SER A 76 -3.17 -11.62 21.40
CA SER A 76 -4.63 -11.50 21.16
C SER A 76 -5.04 -11.11 19.73
N LYS A 77 -4.10 -10.64 18.89
CA LYS A 77 -4.34 -10.07 17.55
C LYS A 77 -3.47 -10.70 16.46
N GLU A 78 -2.87 -11.86 16.70
CA GLU A 78 -2.03 -12.56 15.69
C GLU A 78 -2.80 -12.97 14.42
N TRP A 79 -4.14 -13.02 14.49
CA TRP A 79 -5.00 -13.26 13.33
C TRP A 79 -5.16 -12.03 12.42
N LEU A 80 -4.94 -10.83 12.94
CA LEU A 80 -5.17 -9.57 12.22
C LEU A 80 -4.33 -9.42 10.94
N PRO A 81 -3.01 -9.72 10.90
CA PRO A 81 -2.24 -9.63 9.66
C PRO A 81 -2.78 -10.52 8.54
N TRP A 82 -3.36 -11.69 8.87
CA TRP A 82 -3.98 -12.57 7.87
C TRP A 82 -5.26 -11.97 7.29
N ILE A 83 -6.05 -11.29 8.11
CA ILE A 83 -7.27 -10.60 7.65
C ILE A 83 -6.90 -9.39 6.80
N LEU A 84 -5.89 -8.61 7.18
CA LEU A 84 -5.40 -7.48 6.38
C LEU A 84 -4.87 -7.98 5.02
N GLY A 85 -4.02 -9.01 5.01
CA GLY A 85 -3.55 -9.62 3.76
C GLY A 85 -4.67 -10.17 2.87
N ALA A 86 -5.71 -10.77 3.45
CA ALA A 86 -6.87 -11.24 2.70
C ALA A 86 -7.70 -10.08 2.14
N LEU A 87 -7.87 -9.00 2.92
CA LEU A 87 -8.60 -7.82 2.50
C LEU A 87 -7.92 -7.15 1.30
N TYR A 88 -6.59 -6.99 1.36
CA TYR A 88 -5.78 -6.58 0.21
C TYR A 88 -6.02 -7.49 -1.00
N GLY A 89 -5.88 -8.81 -0.84
CA GLY A 89 -6.00 -9.76 -1.95
C GLY A 89 -7.38 -9.81 -2.62
N ILE A 90 -8.45 -9.53 -1.87
CA ILE A 90 -9.83 -9.52 -2.40
C ILE A 90 -10.22 -8.15 -2.98
N SER A 91 -9.56 -7.07 -2.55
CA SER A 91 -9.91 -5.70 -2.95
C SER A 91 -9.91 -5.49 -4.46
N THR A 92 -8.83 -5.87 -5.16
CA THR A 92 -8.70 -5.68 -6.61
C THR A 92 -9.68 -6.54 -7.42
N PRO A 93 -9.84 -7.86 -7.15
CA PRO A 93 -10.87 -8.67 -7.82
C PRO A 93 -12.29 -8.15 -7.58
N LEU A 94 -12.60 -7.70 -6.37
CA LEU A 94 -13.89 -7.11 -6.05
C LEU A 94 -14.13 -5.81 -6.84
N ALA A 95 -13.12 -4.95 -6.93
CA ALA A 95 -13.18 -3.72 -7.69
C ALA A 95 -13.38 -3.97 -9.20
N ILE A 96 -12.68 -4.96 -9.76
CA ILE A 96 -12.89 -5.40 -11.16
C ILE A 96 -14.33 -5.89 -11.34
N ALA A 97 -14.83 -6.74 -10.44
CA ALA A 97 -16.19 -7.28 -10.51
C ALA A 97 -17.26 -6.17 -10.45
N VAL A 98 -17.09 -5.20 -9.54
CA VAL A 98 -17.94 -4.01 -9.47
C VAL A 98 -17.84 -3.21 -10.77
N GLY A 99 -16.62 -2.94 -11.25
CA GLY A 99 -16.36 -2.20 -12.48
C GLY A 99 -17.04 -2.81 -13.70
N LEU A 100 -16.97 -4.13 -13.84
CA LEU A 100 -17.68 -4.86 -14.90
C LEU A 100 -19.20 -4.75 -14.76
N GLY A 101 -19.72 -4.83 -13.53
CA GLY A 101 -21.16 -4.72 -13.26
C GLY A 101 -21.74 -3.33 -13.57
N VAL A 102 -20.95 -2.28 -13.40
CA VAL A 102 -21.39 -0.89 -13.64
C VAL A 102 -20.96 -0.33 -14.99
N ARG A 103 -20.10 -1.03 -15.74
CA ARG A 103 -19.48 -0.58 -17.00
C ARG A 103 -20.50 -0.09 -18.04
N GLU A 104 -21.61 -0.78 -18.21
CA GLU A 104 -22.65 -0.41 -19.19
C GLU A 104 -23.52 0.77 -18.73
N THR A 105 -23.50 1.09 -17.43
CA THR A 105 -24.29 2.19 -16.83
C THR A 105 -23.47 3.44 -16.52
N LEU A 106 -22.14 3.32 -16.42
CA LEU A 106 -21.23 4.44 -16.22
C LEU A 106 -20.91 5.10 -17.57
N SER A 107 -21.54 6.24 -17.84
CA SER A 107 -21.00 7.16 -18.84
C SER A 107 -19.70 7.78 -18.29
N THR A 108 -18.55 7.21 -18.64
CA THR A 108 -17.22 7.71 -18.24
C THR A 108 -16.89 9.10 -18.79
N ASP A 109 -17.68 9.59 -19.75
CA ASP A 109 -17.49 10.86 -20.45
C ASP A 109 -18.15 12.08 -19.77
N GLY A 110 -18.77 11.90 -18.60
CA GLY A 110 -19.42 12.97 -17.87
C GLY A 110 -18.43 13.85 -17.10
N ARG A 111 -18.53 15.20 -17.23
CA ARG A 111 -17.71 16.16 -16.45
C ARG A 111 -17.76 15.89 -14.94
N ALA A 112 -18.90 15.45 -14.40
CA ALA A 112 -19.03 15.08 -12.99
C ALA A 112 -18.21 13.83 -12.63
N MET A 113 -18.16 12.82 -13.51
CA MET A 113 -17.37 11.61 -13.29
C MET A 113 -15.87 11.91 -13.31
N LEU A 114 -15.42 12.73 -14.26
CA LEU A 114 -14.02 13.18 -14.32
C LEU A 114 -13.60 13.95 -13.06
N LEU A 115 -14.47 14.80 -12.52
CA LEU A 115 -14.21 15.51 -11.26
C LEU A 115 -14.13 14.54 -10.08
N VAL A 116 -15.04 13.58 -10.00
CA VAL A 116 -15.05 12.58 -8.92
C VAL A 116 -13.80 11.71 -8.96
N ASN A 117 -13.43 11.19 -10.14
CA ASN A 117 -12.21 10.41 -10.33
C ASN A 117 -10.97 11.24 -9.97
N GLY A 118 -10.86 12.47 -10.50
CA GLY A 118 -9.70 13.33 -10.20
C GLY A 118 -9.55 13.67 -8.71
N VAL A 119 -10.65 13.91 -7.99
CA VAL A 119 -10.61 14.13 -6.54
C VAL A 119 -10.15 12.87 -5.82
N PHE A 120 -10.75 11.72 -6.11
CA PHE A 120 -10.37 10.48 -5.43
C PHE A 120 -8.95 10.03 -5.78
N ASP A 121 -8.50 10.17 -7.03
CA ASP A 121 -7.13 9.91 -7.44
C ASP A 121 -6.14 10.81 -6.70
N SER A 122 -6.47 12.10 -6.53
CA SER A 122 -5.60 13.03 -5.77
C SER A 122 -5.49 12.65 -4.29
N ILE A 123 -6.58 12.20 -3.67
CA ILE A 123 -6.61 11.70 -2.29
C ILE A 123 -5.78 10.42 -2.20
N SER A 124 -5.99 9.49 -3.14
CA SER A 124 -5.25 8.24 -3.24
C SER A 124 -3.75 8.50 -3.36
N ALA A 125 -3.35 9.37 -4.29
CA ALA A 125 -1.96 9.75 -4.49
C ALA A 125 -1.35 10.38 -3.24
N GLY A 126 -2.07 11.27 -2.56
CA GLY A 126 -1.61 11.90 -1.31
C GLY A 126 -1.36 10.89 -0.21
N ILE A 127 -2.28 9.95 0.01
CA ILE A 127 -2.12 8.89 1.01
C ILE A 127 -0.96 7.98 0.65
N LEU A 128 -0.84 7.55 -0.61
CA LEU A 128 0.25 6.67 -1.05
C LEU A 128 1.63 7.33 -0.99
N ILE A 129 1.72 8.63 -1.27
CA ILE A 129 2.97 9.39 -1.08
C ILE A 129 3.33 9.44 0.40
N TYR A 130 2.35 9.71 1.28
CA TYR A 130 2.58 9.71 2.73
C TYR A 130 3.02 8.34 3.21
N THR A 131 2.34 7.27 2.81
CA THR A 131 2.69 5.91 3.25
C THR A 131 4.02 5.46 2.67
N GLY A 132 4.32 5.75 1.41
CA GLY A 132 5.61 5.44 0.80
C GLY A 132 6.78 6.16 1.46
N LEU A 133 6.66 7.46 1.68
CA LEU A 133 7.77 8.28 2.19
C LEU A 133 7.90 8.25 3.72
N VAL A 134 6.79 8.42 4.43
CA VAL A 134 6.80 8.56 5.89
C VAL A 134 6.68 7.20 6.56
N GLU A 135 5.75 6.37 6.12
CA GLU A 135 5.47 5.10 6.79
C GLU A 135 6.47 4.01 6.41
N LEU A 136 6.84 3.90 5.14
CA LEU A 136 7.76 2.84 4.68
C LEU A 136 9.22 3.32 4.69
N MET A 137 9.54 4.42 4.00
CA MET A 137 10.93 4.84 3.82
C MET A 137 11.55 5.44 5.09
N ALA A 138 10.90 6.43 5.72
CA ALA A 138 11.45 7.04 6.93
C ALA A 138 11.53 6.03 8.09
N HIS A 139 10.55 5.15 8.23
CA HIS A 139 10.61 4.11 9.25
C HIS A 139 11.78 3.13 9.02
N GLU A 140 12.01 2.70 7.78
CA GLU A 140 13.10 1.75 7.48
C GLU A 140 14.50 2.38 7.59
N PHE A 141 14.69 3.61 7.11
CA PHE A 141 16.02 4.22 7.05
C PHE A 141 16.34 5.12 8.26
N MET A 142 15.35 5.83 8.82
CA MET A 142 15.58 6.82 9.88
C MET A 142 15.24 6.28 11.27
N PHE A 143 14.16 5.51 11.41
CA PHE A 143 13.69 5.05 12.72
C PHE A 143 14.18 3.65 13.11
N ASN A 144 14.62 2.84 12.14
CA ASN A 144 15.20 1.53 12.42
C ASN A 144 16.60 1.64 13.06
N GLN A 145 16.72 1.20 14.32
CA GLN A 145 17.97 1.21 15.09
C GLN A 145 19.06 0.33 14.47
N GLU A 146 18.68 -0.78 13.82
CA GLU A 146 19.62 -1.67 13.13
C GLU A 146 20.25 -0.98 11.92
N MET A 147 19.45 -0.24 11.14
CA MET A 147 19.95 0.52 9.99
C MET A 147 20.87 1.67 10.42
N ARG A 148 20.57 2.34 11.53
CA ARG A 148 21.43 3.40 12.09
C ARG A 148 22.78 2.90 12.60
N ARG A 149 22.87 1.65 13.06
CA ARG A 149 24.10 1.03 13.56
C ARG A 149 24.85 0.24 12.48
N SER A 150 24.22 0.02 11.34
CA SER A 150 24.78 -0.74 10.22
C SER A 150 25.90 0.00 9.51
N LYS A 151 26.77 -0.77 8.84
CA LYS A 151 27.83 -0.21 7.98
C LYS A 151 27.19 0.57 6.83
N LEU A 152 27.83 1.68 6.42
CA LEU A 152 27.36 2.51 5.30
C LEU A 152 27.09 1.71 4.03
N SER A 153 27.88 0.67 3.74
CA SER A 153 27.68 -0.23 2.60
C SER A 153 26.32 -0.93 2.61
N VAL A 154 25.83 -1.36 3.79
CA VAL A 154 24.51 -2.00 3.93
C VAL A 154 23.40 -0.99 3.67
N VAL A 155 23.53 0.22 4.22
CA VAL A 155 22.55 1.30 4.02
C VAL A 155 22.48 1.70 2.54
N LEU A 156 23.63 1.86 1.87
CA LEU A 156 23.69 2.14 0.44
C LEU A 156 23.14 0.99 -0.41
N SER A 157 23.38 -0.27 -0.02
CA SER A 157 22.79 -1.43 -0.69
C SER A 157 21.27 -1.44 -0.55
N ALA A 158 20.73 -1.20 0.65
CA ALA A 158 19.30 -1.13 0.88
C ALA A 158 18.64 0.02 0.11
N PHE A 159 19.27 1.20 0.10
CA PHE A 159 18.83 2.33 -0.71
C PHE A 159 18.87 2.00 -2.21
N GLY A 160 19.93 1.35 -2.68
CA GLY A 160 20.03 0.85 -4.06
C GLY A 160 18.89 -0.09 -4.42
N CYS A 161 18.57 -1.07 -3.56
CA CYS A 161 17.43 -1.97 -3.75
C CYS A 161 16.10 -1.21 -3.81
N MET A 162 15.91 -0.22 -2.95
CA MET A 162 14.71 0.62 -2.95
C MET A 162 14.58 1.42 -4.26
N VAL A 163 15.65 2.08 -4.73
CA VAL A 163 15.64 2.82 -6.01
C VAL A 163 15.38 1.88 -7.18
N LEU A 164 15.95 0.68 -7.17
CA LEU A 164 15.68 -0.34 -8.19
C LEU A 164 14.21 -0.76 -8.18
N GLY A 165 13.62 -1.00 -7.01
CA GLY A 165 12.19 -1.29 -6.87
C GLY A 165 11.32 -0.17 -7.42
N ALA A 166 11.61 1.09 -7.04
CA ALA A 166 10.91 2.26 -7.57
C ALA A 166 11.07 2.39 -9.11
N GLY A 167 12.26 2.10 -9.63
CA GLY A 167 12.54 2.08 -11.07
C GLY A 167 11.75 1.01 -11.81
N LEU A 168 11.63 -0.20 -11.25
CA LEU A 168 10.80 -1.27 -11.80
C LEU A 168 9.32 -0.86 -11.82
N MET A 169 8.81 -0.28 -10.74
CA MET A 169 7.43 0.22 -10.68
C MET A 169 7.18 1.34 -11.69
N ALA A 170 8.15 2.24 -11.89
CA ALA A 170 8.07 3.29 -12.90
C ALA A 170 8.09 2.73 -14.33
N LEU A 171 8.88 1.69 -14.60
CA LEU A 171 8.90 1.00 -15.90
C LEU A 171 7.55 0.33 -16.21
N LEU A 172 6.95 -0.33 -15.20
CA LEU A 172 5.60 -0.88 -15.31
C LEU A 172 4.60 0.24 -15.61
N GLY A 173 4.65 1.36 -14.89
CA GLY A 173 3.78 2.52 -15.15
C GLY A 173 3.97 3.17 -16.52
N LYS A 174 5.15 3.05 -17.14
CA LYS A 174 5.42 3.52 -18.51
C LYS A 174 4.92 2.54 -19.60
N TRP A 175 4.51 1.34 -19.21
CA TRP A 175 3.99 0.30 -20.11
C TRP A 175 2.51 0.02 -19.91
N ALA A 176 1.93 0.45 -18.78
CA ALA A 176 0.50 0.70 -18.66
C ALA A 176 0.09 1.94 -19.46
#